data_AF-A0AAV3RRU4-F1
#
_entry.id   AF-A0AAV3RRU4-F1
#
_cell.length_a   1.000
_cell.length_b   1.000
_cell.length_c   1.000
_cell.angle_alpha   90.00
_cell.angle_beta   90.00
_cell.angle_gamma   90.00
#
_symmetry.space_group_name_H-M   'P 1'
#
loop_
_entity.id
_entity.type
_entity.pdbx_description
1 polymer ?
#
loop_
_entity_poly.entity_id
_entity_poly.type
_entity_poly.pdbx_seq_one_letter_code
_entity_poly.pdbx_strand_id
1 'polypeptide(L)'
;MDHAELTTELVLRRDIPWETYLTTKLITGSGLQLLRRYDKKPESYKAQLLDDDGPAYVQTFVSILQDIFKEDTVEYVIAMIDELLTANPKRARLFHDKSLPSEDIYESFLRMLWNGNWFLQEKSCKILSVIVSSRPKDHDAINENGNSSDSKKKITTIDDVLNELVKWLCSQLKKPSHPSRGIPTAVNCLATLLKEPLVRSSFVQAEGVKLIVPLITPGSTQQSLQLLYETCLCVWMLSYYEPAFDHLSASKALPQLVEVVKGSTKEKVVRVVILTLKNLLANQGSFGAQMVSLGLLQIVQSLKAQAWSDEGKRNHIPNNIGYGRSLLMQG
;
A
#
# COMPACT_ATOMS: atom_id res chain seq x y z
N MET A 1 -24.84 -0.27 17.51
CA MET A 1 -25.12 -1.66 17.09
C MET A 1 -23.83 -2.19 16.52
N ASP A 2 -23.32 -3.24 17.14
CA ASP A 2 -22.08 -3.91 16.74
C ASP A 2 -22.37 -4.67 15.44
N HIS A 3 -22.18 -4.03 14.29
CA HIS A 3 -22.20 -4.75 13.03
C HIS A 3 -20.97 -5.65 13.06
N ALA A 4 -21.19 -6.97 13.23
CA ALA A 4 -20.12 -7.95 13.17
C ALA A 4 -19.22 -7.66 11.96
N GLU A 5 -17.95 -7.34 12.24
CA GLU A 5 -17.04 -6.88 11.20
C GLU A 5 -16.89 -7.96 10.12
N LEU A 6 -17.13 -7.57 8.87
CA LEU A 6 -16.99 -8.48 7.73
C LEU A 6 -15.51 -8.83 7.53
N THR A 7 -15.16 -10.11 7.65
CA THR A 7 -13.80 -10.62 7.45
C THR A 7 -13.66 -11.36 6.12
N THR A 8 -12.44 -11.42 5.58
CA THR A 8 -12.13 -12.21 4.37
C THR A 8 -12.60 -13.65 4.52
N GLU A 9 -12.39 -14.26 5.69
CA GLU A 9 -12.80 -15.65 5.95
C GLU A 9 -14.32 -15.84 5.89
N LEU A 10 -15.10 -14.92 6.47
CA LEU A 10 -16.57 -14.99 6.42
C LEU A 10 -17.09 -14.82 4.99
N VAL A 11 -16.51 -13.88 4.24
CA VAL A 11 -16.87 -13.63 2.84
C VAL A 11 -16.60 -14.86 1.98
N LEU A 12 -15.42 -15.47 2.11
CA LEU A 12 -15.00 -16.62 1.30
C LEU A 12 -15.73 -17.93 1.66
N ARG A 13 -16.53 -17.96 2.74
CA ARG A 13 -17.43 -19.09 3.06
C ARG A 13 -18.75 -19.04 2.29
N ARG A 14 -19.11 -17.91 1.69
CA ARG A 14 -20.37 -17.75 0.97
C ARG A 14 -20.45 -18.70 -0.23
N ASP A 15 -21.68 -18.99 -0.62
CA ASP A 15 -21.95 -19.70 -1.86
C ASP A 15 -22.40 -18.68 -2.92
N ILE A 16 -21.64 -18.61 -4.01
CA ILE A 16 -21.89 -17.66 -5.08
C ILE A 16 -22.57 -18.41 -6.23
N PRO A 17 -23.71 -17.93 -6.75
CA PRO A 17 -24.48 -18.63 -7.78
C PRO A 17 -23.84 -18.48 -9.16
N TRP A 18 -22.63 -19.03 -9.35
CA TRP A 18 -21.86 -18.91 -10.59
C TRP A 18 -22.61 -19.43 -11.83
N GLU A 19 -23.43 -20.47 -11.68
CA GLU A 19 -24.27 -21.01 -12.77
C GLU A 19 -25.32 -20.00 -13.26
N THR A 20 -25.88 -19.21 -12.35
CA THR A 20 -26.82 -18.14 -12.72
C THR A 20 -26.11 -17.09 -13.56
N TYR A 21 -24.88 -16.71 -13.18
CA TYR A 21 -24.09 -15.75 -13.92
C TYR A 21 -23.63 -16.26 -15.30
N LEU A 22 -23.38 -17.56 -15.45
CA LEU A 22 -23.18 -18.17 -16.76
C LEU A 22 -24.45 -18.08 -17.61
N THR A 23 -25.60 -18.44 -17.03
CA THR A 23 -26.90 -18.43 -17.73
C THR A 23 -27.28 -17.04 -18.20
N THR A 24 -27.00 -16.01 -17.39
CA THR A 24 -27.23 -14.60 -17.74
C THR A 24 -26.10 -13.97 -18.56
N LYS A 25 -25.10 -14.76 -18.98
CA LYS A 25 -23.94 -14.33 -19.79
C LYS A 25 -23.09 -13.22 -19.14
N LEU A 26 -23.10 -13.14 -17.80
CA LEU A 26 -22.22 -12.26 -17.03
C LEU A 26 -20.85 -12.91 -16.75
N ILE A 27 -20.73 -14.22 -16.97
CA ILE A 27 -19.45 -14.96 -16.91
C ILE A 27 -19.39 -15.89 -18.12
N THR A 28 -18.19 -16.05 -18.68
CA THR A 28 -17.95 -16.96 -19.81
C THR A 28 -17.85 -18.42 -19.35
N GLY A 29 -18.10 -19.37 -20.26
CA GLY A 29 -17.94 -20.80 -19.96
C GLY A 29 -16.51 -21.16 -19.52
N SER A 30 -15.49 -20.56 -20.14
CA SER A 30 -14.09 -20.71 -19.74
C SER A 30 -13.82 -20.10 -18.36
N GLY A 31 -14.33 -18.89 -18.10
CA GLY A 31 -14.23 -18.23 -16.79
C GLY A 31 -14.83 -19.06 -15.66
N LEU A 32 -15.98 -19.69 -15.89
CA LEU A 32 -16.58 -20.60 -14.91
C LEU A 32 -15.71 -21.84 -14.63
N GLN A 33 -15.07 -22.41 -15.66
CA GLN A 33 -14.17 -23.55 -15.46
C GLN A 33 -12.93 -23.15 -14.65
N LEU A 34 -12.36 -21.97 -14.93
CA LEU A 34 -11.26 -21.42 -14.13
C LEU A 34 -11.71 -21.24 -12.67
N LEU A 35 -12.86 -20.61 -12.42
CA LEU A 35 -13.43 -20.46 -11.08
C LEU A 35 -13.56 -21.81 -10.36
N ARG A 36 -14.15 -22.83 -10.98
CA ARG A 36 -14.30 -24.17 -10.37
C ARG A 36 -12.97 -24.83 -10.00
N ARG A 37 -11.92 -24.59 -10.80
CA ARG A 37 -10.57 -25.11 -10.55
C ARG A 37 -9.86 -24.37 -9.42
N TYR A 38 -10.16 -23.08 -9.22
CA TYR A 38 -9.46 -22.22 -8.24
C TYR A 38 -10.20 -22.09 -6.90
N ASP A 39 -11.52 -21.94 -6.95
CA ASP A 39 -12.35 -21.59 -5.80
C ASP A 39 -12.33 -22.69 -4.73
N LYS A 40 -12.27 -22.25 -3.47
CA LYS A 40 -12.22 -23.10 -2.26
C LYS A 40 -11.09 -24.15 -2.28
N LYS A 41 -10.07 -23.99 -3.12
CA LYS A 41 -8.87 -24.84 -3.13
C LYS A 41 -7.81 -24.37 -2.13
N PRO A 42 -6.94 -25.27 -1.63
CA PRO A 42 -5.83 -24.89 -0.78
C PRO A 42 -4.83 -23.99 -1.52
N GLU A 43 -4.15 -23.11 -0.78
CA GLU A 43 -3.22 -22.12 -1.34
C GLU A 43 -2.10 -22.74 -2.19
N SER A 44 -1.59 -23.93 -1.81
CA SER A 44 -0.56 -24.63 -2.58
C SER A 44 -1.03 -24.99 -3.99
N TYR A 45 -2.31 -25.36 -4.16
CA TYR A 45 -2.88 -25.69 -5.45
C TYR A 45 -3.21 -24.41 -6.25
N LYS A 46 -3.76 -23.39 -5.58
CA LYS A 46 -3.95 -22.06 -6.19
C LYS A 46 -2.64 -21.50 -6.73
N ALA A 47 -1.54 -21.65 -6.00
CA ALA A 47 -0.22 -21.23 -6.42
C ALA A 47 0.21 -21.89 -7.74
N GLN A 48 0.05 -23.22 -7.86
CA GLN A 48 0.37 -23.95 -9.09
C GLN A 48 -0.45 -23.46 -10.29
N LEU A 49 -1.77 -23.29 -10.11
CA LEU A 49 -2.64 -22.77 -11.17
C LEU A 49 -2.23 -21.38 -11.64
N LEU A 50 -1.80 -20.52 -10.72
CA LEU A 50 -1.36 -19.16 -11.02
C LEU A 50 0.04 -19.11 -11.66
N ASP A 51 0.89 -20.09 -11.37
CA ASP A 51 2.18 -20.24 -12.04
C ASP A 51 2.00 -20.74 -13.49
N ASP A 52 0.98 -21.58 -13.74
CA ASP A 52 0.68 -22.13 -15.06
C ASP A 52 -0.10 -21.16 -15.96
N ASP A 53 -1.16 -20.52 -15.46
CA ASP A 53 -2.12 -19.72 -16.26
C ASP A 53 -2.65 -18.48 -15.51
N GLY A 54 -1.79 -17.85 -14.71
CA GLY A 54 -2.13 -16.70 -13.87
C GLY A 54 -2.90 -15.56 -14.56
N PRO A 55 -2.52 -15.11 -15.77
CA PRO A 55 -3.23 -14.03 -16.45
C PRO A 55 -4.71 -14.34 -16.74
N ALA A 56 -5.06 -15.59 -17.09
CA ALA A 56 -6.45 -15.98 -17.35
C ALA A 56 -7.32 -15.93 -16.09
N TYR A 57 -6.77 -16.29 -14.94
CA TYR A 57 -7.44 -16.14 -13.64
C TYR A 57 -7.69 -14.67 -13.29
N VAL A 58 -6.66 -13.83 -13.43
CA VAL A 58 -6.78 -12.39 -13.18
C VAL A 58 -7.81 -11.76 -14.10
N GLN A 59 -7.78 -12.08 -15.39
CA GLN A 59 -8.78 -11.61 -16.35
C GLN A 59 -10.19 -12.00 -15.92
N THR A 60 -10.40 -13.26 -15.53
CA THR A 60 -11.71 -13.74 -15.06
C THR A 60 -12.20 -12.95 -13.86
N PHE A 61 -11.35 -12.69 -12.87
CA PHE A 61 -11.73 -11.91 -11.68
C PHE A 61 -12.04 -10.44 -12.02
N VAL A 62 -11.23 -9.81 -12.87
CA VAL A 62 -11.42 -8.41 -13.28
C VAL A 62 -12.71 -8.24 -14.08
N SER A 63 -12.98 -9.11 -15.06
CA SER A 63 -14.23 -9.08 -15.84
C SER A 63 -15.45 -9.24 -14.95
N ILE A 64 -15.41 -10.13 -13.95
CA ILE A 64 -16.51 -10.26 -12.98
C ILE A 64 -16.74 -8.97 -12.20
N LEU A 65 -15.68 -8.29 -11.75
CA LEU A 65 -15.81 -7.02 -11.02
C LEU A 65 -16.32 -5.85 -11.90
N GLN A 66 -16.14 -5.95 -13.22
CA GLN A 66 -16.66 -4.98 -14.20
C GLN A 66 -18.13 -5.25 -14.52
N ASP A 67 -18.53 -6.52 -14.69
CA ASP A 67 -19.86 -6.88 -15.20
C ASP A 67 -20.89 -7.16 -14.09
N ILE A 68 -20.44 -7.55 -12.89
CA ILE A 68 -21.31 -7.93 -11.78
C ILE A 68 -21.24 -6.90 -10.65
N PHE A 69 -22.41 -6.40 -10.26
CA PHE A 69 -22.56 -5.37 -9.23
C PHE A 69 -23.21 -5.87 -7.93
N LYS A 70 -23.57 -7.16 -7.86
CA LYS A 70 -24.17 -7.75 -6.65
C LYS A 70 -23.14 -7.77 -5.52
N GLU A 71 -23.47 -7.13 -4.39
CA GLU A 71 -22.56 -6.92 -3.25
C GLU A 71 -21.84 -8.21 -2.82
N ASP A 72 -22.58 -9.29 -2.51
CA ASP A 72 -21.98 -10.56 -2.06
C ASP A 72 -20.92 -11.10 -3.03
N THR A 73 -21.15 -10.96 -4.34
CA THR A 73 -20.25 -11.46 -5.39
C THR A 73 -19.04 -10.57 -5.56
N VAL A 74 -19.24 -9.25 -5.53
CA VAL A 74 -18.14 -8.28 -5.59
C VAL A 74 -17.22 -8.43 -4.38
N GLU A 75 -17.79 -8.55 -3.17
CA GLU A 75 -17.05 -8.84 -1.94
C GLU A 75 -16.29 -10.18 -2.03
N TYR A 76 -16.91 -11.21 -2.59
CA TYR A 76 -16.26 -12.50 -2.77
C TYR A 76 -15.05 -12.44 -3.70
N VAL A 77 -15.22 -11.82 -4.87
CA VAL A 77 -14.15 -11.76 -5.88
C VAL A 77 -12.99 -10.87 -5.42
N ILE A 78 -13.28 -9.72 -4.80
CA ILE A 78 -12.21 -8.88 -4.27
C ILE A 78 -11.49 -9.55 -3.09
N ALA A 79 -12.18 -10.37 -2.30
CA ALA A 79 -11.56 -11.21 -1.27
C ALA A 79 -10.64 -12.28 -1.87
N MET A 80 -11.02 -12.91 -2.99
CA MET A 80 -10.14 -13.85 -3.70
C MET A 80 -8.88 -13.18 -4.25
N ILE A 81 -9.01 -11.96 -4.80
CA ILE A 81 -7.86 -11.18 -5.28
C ILE A 81 -6.96 -10.76 -4.11
N ASP A 82 -7.54 -10.33 -3.00
CA ASP A 82 -6.80 -10.00 -1.79
C ASP A 82 -6.04 -11.21 -1.22
N GLU A 83 -6.65 -12.40 -1.19
CA GLU A 83 -5.97 -13.64 -0.78
C GLU A 83 -4.81 -13.98 -1.74
N LEU A 84 -5.05 -13.87 -3.05
CA LEU A 84 -4.05 -14.08 -4.09
C LEU A 84 -2.81 -13.20 -3.87
N LEU A 85 -3.01 -11.90 -3.63
CA LEU A 85 -1.91 -10.94 -3.43
C LEU A 85 -1.29 -11.01 -2.03
N THR A 86 -2.07 -11.33 -0.99
CA THR A 86 -1.57 -11.49 0.37
C THR A 86 -0.66 -12.71 0.48
N ALA A 87 -1.00 -13.82 -0.18
CA ALA A 87 -0.18 -15.01 -0.20
C ALA A 87 1.16 -14.81 -0.94
N ASN A 88 1.16 -14.03 -2.03
CA ASN A 88 2.39 -13.64 -2.71
C ASN A 88 2.24 -12.29 -3.43
N PRO A 89 2.78 -11.19 -2.88
CA PRO A 89 2.67 -9.87 -3.50
C PRO A 89 3.27 -9.76 -4.90
N LYS A 90 4.21 -10.64 -5.28
CA LYS A 90 4.79 -10.66 -6.63
C LYS A 90 3.79 -11.05 -7.71
N ARG A 91 2.66 -11.69 -7.34
CA ARG A 91 1.57 -12.01 -8.26
C ARG A 91 0.87 -10.77 -8.83
N ALA A 92 1.10 -9.60 -8.23
CA ALA A 92 0.67 -8.33 -8.81
C ALA A 92 1.18 -8.09 -10.25
N ARG A 93 2.29 -8.72 -10.65
CA ARG A 93 2.77 -8.70 -12.05
C ARG A 93 1.76 -9.26 -13.05
N LEU A 94 0.88 -10.18 -12.62
CA LEU A 94 -0.15 -10.80 -13.46
C LEU A 94 -1.18 -9.78 -13.95
N PHE A 95 -1.38 -8.68 -13.21
CA PHE A 95 -2.26 -7.57 -13.62
C PHE A 95 -1.64 -6.69 -14.71
N HIS A 96 -0.35 -6.85 -15.00
CA HIS A 96 0.37 -6.12 -16.05
C HIS A 96 0.74 -7.03 -17.23
N ASP A 97 0.15 -8.23 -17.31
CA ASP A 97 0.43 -9.16 -18.40
C ASP A 97 -0.16 -8.63 -19.72
N LYS A 98 0.61 -8.77 -20.80
CA LYS A 98 0.24 -8.29 -22.14
C LYS A 98 -0.92 -9.09 -22.75
N SER A 99 -1.21 -10.28 -22.22
CA SER A 99 -2.35 -11.09 -22.67
C SER A 99 -3.69 -10.56 -22.16
N LEU A 100 -3.70 -9.69 -21.15
CA LEU A 100 -4.92 -9.08 -20.66
C LEU A 100 -5.51 -8.16 -21.74
N PRO A 101 -6.85 -8.11 -21.88
CA PRO A 101 -7.51 -7.13 -22.74
C PRO A 101 -7.03 -5.71 -22.38
N SER A 102 -6.97 -4.81 -23.37
CA SER A 102 -6.64 -3.39 -23.16
C SER A 102 -7.74 -2.61 -22.41
N GLU A 103 -8.54 -3.31 -21.62
CA GLU A 103 -9.60 -2.75 -20.79
C GLU A 103 -9.01 -2.13 -19.53
N ASP A 104 -9.78 -1.20 -18.97
CA ASP A 104 -9.39 -0.53 -17.73
C ASP A 104 -9.53 -1.49 -16.54
N ILE A 105 -8.42 -2.10 -16.15
CA ILE A 105 -8.35 -3.00 -15.01
C ILE A 105 -8.50 -2.27 -13.66
N TYR A 106 -8.34 -0.94 -13.63
CA TYR A 106 -8.32 -0.15 -12.40
C TYR A 106 -9.69 0.44 -12.05
N GLU A 107 -10.52 0.73 -13.06
CA GLU A 107 -11.81 1.39 -12.91
C GLU A 107 -12.70 0.75 -11.84
N SER A 108 -12.84 -0.58 -11.87
CA SER A 108 -13.66 -1.30 -10.88
C SER A 108 -13.16 -1.12 -9.46
N PHE A 109 -11.84 -1.16 -9.24
CA PHE A 109 -11.26 -0.94 -7.92
C PHE A 109 -11.40 0.50 -7.47
N LEU A 110 -11.22 1.48 -8.35
CA LEU A 110 -11.42 2.90 -8.02
C LEU A 110 -12.89 3.19 -7.66
N ARG A 111 -13.83 2.60 -8.40
CA ARG A 111 -15.27 2.69 -8.09
C ARG A 111 -15.58 2.14 -6.70
N MET A 112 -15.01 0.98 -6.34
CA MET A 112 -15.18 0.36 -5.03
C MET A 112 -14.47 1.13 -3.91
N LEU A 113 -13.32 1.74 -4.19
CA LEU A 113 -12.57 2.59 -3.26
C LEU A 113 -13.41 3.77 -2.77
N TRP A 114 -14.17 4.40 -3.66
CA TRP A 114 -14.97 5.58 -3.33
C TRP A 114 -16.41 5.24 -2.89
N ASN A 115 -17.04 4.25 -3.52
CA ASN A 115 -18.48 3.99 -3.37
C ASN A 115 -18.81 2.65 -2.67
N GLY A 116 -17.81 1.82 -2.37
CA GLY A 116 -18.01 0.55 -1.70
C GLY A 116 -18.28 0.71 -0.19
N ASN A 117 -18.78 -0.35 0.44
CA ASN A 117 -18.72 -0.48 1.89
C ASN A 117 -17.26 -0.60 2.36
N TRP A 118 -17.01 -0.49 3.66
CA TRP A 118 -15.64 -0.47 4.18
C TRP A 118 -14.80 -1.69 3.75
N PHE A 119 -15.39 -2.88 3.67
CA PHE A 119 -14.67 -4.08 3.22
C PHE A 119 -14.15 -3.89 1.79
N LEU A 120 -15.02 -3.45 0.87
CA LEU A 120 -14.64 -3.15 -0.51
C LEU A 120 -13.59 -2.03 -0.60
N GLN A 121 -13.75 -0.96 0.18
CA GLN A 121 -12.81 0.17 0.19
C GLN A 121 -11.41 -0.26 0.66
N GLU A 122 -11.33 -0.98 1.78
CA GLU A 122 -10.08 -1.46 2.36
C GLU A 122 -9.33 -2.36 1.39
N LYS A 123 -10.02 -3.34 0.79
CA LYS A 123 -9.44 -4.29 -0.14
C LYS A 123 -9.02 -3.62 -1.44
N SER A 124 -9.86 -2.74 -1.99
CA SER A 124 -9.54 -2.00 -3.22
C SER A 124 -8.29 -1.14 -3.04
N CYS A 125 -8.17 -0.44 -1.90
CA CYS A 125 -7.01 0.39 -1.59
C CYS A 125 -5.72 -0.45 -1.55
N LYS A 126 -5.73 -1.59 -0.84
CA LYS A 126 -4.57 -2.48 -0.71
C LYS A 126 -4.19 -3.10 -2.05
N ILE A 127 -5.17 -3.64 -2.78
CA ILE A 127 -4.97 -4.27 -4.09
C ILE A 127 -4.37 -3.26 -5.08
N LEU A 128 -4.99 -2.09 -5.22
CA LEU A 128 -4.49 -1.04 -6.10
C LEU A 128 -3.07 -0.63 -5.72
N SER A 129 -2.78 -0.43 -4.43
CA SER A 129 -1.45 -0.04 -3.95
C SER A 129 -0.37 -1.05 -4.34
N VAL A 130 -0.67 -2.34 -4.26
CA VAL A 130 0.28 -3.41 -4.63
C VAL A 130 0.42 -3.53 -6.15
N ILE A 131 -0.68 -3.45 -6.90
CA ILE A 131 -0.65 -3.55 -8.38
C ILE A 131 0.15 -2.40 -8.98
N VAL A 132 -0.16 -1.15 -8.66
CA VAL A 132 0.53 0.02 -9.26
C VAL A 132 2.01 0.07 -8.90
N SER A 133 2.37 -0.39 -7.70
CA SER A 133 3.76 -0.46 -7.23
C SER A 133 4.56 -1.59 -7.88
N SER A 134 3.90 -2.56 -8.52
CA SER A 134 4.52 -3.71 -9.17
C SER A 134 4.62 -3.57 -10.68
N ARG A 135 4.28 -2.39 -11.22
CA ARG A 135 4.33 -2.13 -12.67
C ARG A 135 5.77 -2.24 -13.21
N PRO A 136 5.95 -2.75 -14.45
CA PRO A 136 7.23 -2.70 -15.14
C PRO A 136 7.69 -1.23 -15.31
N LYS A 137 8.92 -0.91 -14.91
CA LYS A 137 9.48 0.46 -14.99
C LYS A 137 10.09 0.81 -16.35
N ASP A 138 10.13 -0.15 -17.27
CA ASP A 138 10.87 -0.05 -18.53
C ASP A 138 10.07 0.60 -19.69
N HIS A 139 8.88 1.15 -19.44
CA HIS A 139 8.02 1.68 -20.52
C HIS A 139 7.59 3.15 -20.40
N ASP A 140 7.99 3.89 -19.37
CA ASP A 140 7.65 5.32 -19.22
C ASP A 140 8.49 6.26 -20.14
N ALA A 141 9.31 5.71 -21.05
CA ALA A 141 10.18 6.49 -21.95
C ALA A 141 9.61 6.75 -23.36
N ILE A 142 8.40 6.26 -23.67
CA ILE A 142 7.73 6.57 -24.95
C ILE A 142 6.37 7.21 -24.63
N ASN A 143 6.41 8.46 -24.16
CA ASN A 143 5.26 9.34 -24.32
C ASN A 143 5.14 9.63 -25.82
N GLU A 144 4.29 8.87 -26.49
CA GLU A 144 3.77 9.21 -27.81
C GLU A 144 3.08 10.57 -27.69
N ASN A 145 3.72 11.58 -28.26
CA ASN A 145 3.06 12.81 -28.69
C ASN A 145 1.97 12.43 -29.69
N GLY A 146 0.73 12.34 -29.22
CA GLY A 146 -0.43 12.01 -30.02
C GLY A 146 -1.67 12.71 -29.51
N ASN A 147 -1.78 14.01 -29.81
CA ASN A 147 -3.06 14.70 -29.79
C ASN A 147 -4.01 14.00 -30.76
N SER A 148 -5.00 13.28 -30.25
CA SER A 148 -6.23 13.02 -30.99
C SER A 148 -7.40 12.98 -30.03
N SER A 149 -8.13 14.10 -30.01
CA SER A 149 -9.53 14.16 -29.64
C SER A 149 -10.29 13.16 -30.51
N ASP A 150 -10.88 12.13 -29.91
CA ASP A 150 -12.16 11.57 -30.31
C ASP A 150 -12.68 10.59 -29.24
N SER A 151 -13.99 10.59 -29.06
CA SER A 151 -14.80 9.93 -28.02
C SER A 151 -14.61 8.41 -27.91
N LYS A 152 -13.56 7.98 -27.20
CA LYS A 152 -13.38 6.61 -26.69
C LYS A 152 -13.13 6.69 -25.18
N LYS A 153 -13.74 5.77 -24.41
CA LYS A 153 -13.64 5.68 -22.93
C LYS A 153 -12.24 6.11 -22.47
N LYS A 154 -12.15 7.15 -21.64
CA LYS A 154 -10.89 7.62 -21.04
C LYS A 154 -10.30 6.43 -20.27
N ILE A 155 -9.25 5.81 -20.81
CA ILE A 155 -8.53 4.75 -20.11
C ILE A 155 -7.86 5.40 -18.90
N THR A 156 -8.10 4.86 -17.70
CA THR A 156 -7.48 5.37 -16.48
C THR A 156 -5.98 5.13 -16.56
N THR A 157 -5.19 6.21 -16.50
CA THR A 157 -3.74 6.11 -16.46
C THR A 157 -3.25 5.74 -15.06
N ILE A 158 -2.03 5.21 -14.93
CA ILE A 158 -1.45 4.91 -13.63
C ILE A 158 -1.35 6.17 -12.76
N ASP A 159 -1.04 7.31 -13.36
CA ASP A 159 -0.97 8.60 -12.67
C ASP A 159 -2.35 9.03 -12.16
N ASP A 160 -3.43 8.79 -12.92
CA ASP A 160 -4.80 8.99 -12.42
C ASP A 160 -5.07 8.10 -11.20
N VAL A 161 -4.71 6.80 -11.25
CA VAL A 161 -4.88 5.87 -10.11
C VAL A 161 -4.11 6.32 -8.88
N LEU A 162 -2.84 6.71 -9.04
CA LEU A 162 -1.98 7.17 -7.94
C LEU A 162 -2.53 8.43 -7.29
N ASN A 163 -3.03 9.37 -8.09
CA ASN A 163 -3.65 10.59 -7.58
C ASN A 163 -4.95 10.30 -6.82
N GLU A 164 -5.81 9.42 -7.33
CA GLU A 164 -7.03 9.00 -6.63
C GLU A 164 -6.73 8.25 -5.32
N LEU A 165 -5.71 7.39 -5.31
CA LEU A 165 -5.23 6.76 -4.08
C LEU A 165 -4.77 7.80 -3.06
N VAL A 166 -3.92 8.76 -3.44
CA VAL A 166 -3.46 9.81 -2.51
C VAL A 166 -4.62 10.61 -1.95
N LYS A 167 -5.59 11.01 -2.78
CA LYS A 167 -6.80 11.71 -2.33
C LYS A 167 -7.57 10.90 -1.30
N TRP A 168 -7.84 9.63 -1.59
CA TRP A 168 -8.56 8.75 -0.68
C TRP A 168 -7.80 8.53 0.63
N LEU A 169 -6.50 8.24 0.56
CA LEU A 169 -5.65 8.04 1.75
C LEU A 169 -5.64 9.28 2.65
N CYS A 170 -5.49 10.48 2.09
CA CYS A 170 -5.59 11.73 2.83
C CYS A 170 -6.98 11.93 3.45
N SER A 171 -8.06 11.50 2.77
CA SER A 171 -9.41 11.55 3.35
C SER A 171 -9.53 10.67 4.59
N GLN A 172 -8.96 9.46 4.57
CA GLN A 172 -8.98 8.53 5.69
C GLN A 172 -8.15 9.02 6.87
N LEU A 173 -7.02 9.68 6.60
CA LEU A 173 -6.20 10.28 7.66
C LEU A 173 -6.88 11.49 8.31
N LYS A 174 -7.68 12.26 7.55
CA LYS A 174 -8.44 13.42 8.07
C LYS A 174 -9.69 13.01 8.83
N LYS A 175 -10.47 12.10 8.23
CA LYS A 175 -11.75 11.63 8.76
C LYS A 175 -11.91 10.16 8.37
N PRO A 176 -11.43 9.22 9.21
CA PRO A 176 -11.46 7.81 8.87
C PRO A 176 -12.90 7.32 8.74
N SER A 177 -13.20 6.65 7.64
CA SER A 177 -14.51 6.03 7.39
C SER A 177 -14.75 4.83 8.31
N HIS A 178 -13.67 4.18 8.78
CA HIS A 178 -13.73 3.11 9.79
C HIS A 178 -12.91 3.48 11.03
N PRO A 179 -13.48 3.34 12.25
CA PRO A 179 -12.91 3.90 13.47
C PRO A 179 -11.52 3.35 13.82
N SER A 180 -11.31 2.03 13.67
CA SER A 180 -10.04 1.37 14.05
C SER A 180 -9.10 1.06 12.88
N ARG A 181 -9.62 0.85 11.66
CA ARG A 181 -8.86 0.37 10.49
C ARG A 181 -8.61 1.44 9.43
N GLY A 182 -9.33 2.56 9.46
CA GLY A 182 -9.16 3.70 8.53
C GLY A 182 -7.70 4.16 8.44
N ILE A 183 -7.18 4.63 9.57
CA ILE A 183 -5.82 5.16 9.69
C ILE A 183 -4.77 4.07 9.41
N PRO A 184 -4.81 2.87 10.03
CA PRO A 184 -3.83 1.82 9.73
C PRO A 184 -3.78 1.41 8.27
N THR A 185 -4.93 1.24 7.61
CA THR A 185 -4.96 0.91 6.17
C THR A 185 -4.35 2.02 5.33
N ALA A 186 -4.65 3.29 5.66
CA ALA A 186 -4.10 4.42 4.92
C ALA A 186 -2.57 4.52 5.07
N VAL A 187 -2.06 4.37 6.30
CA VAL A 187 -0.61 4.41 6.56
C VAL A 187 0.11 3.22 5.90
N ASN A 188 -0.45 2.02 5.97
CA ASN A 188 0.10 0.84 5.31
C ASN A 188 0.23 1.00 3.79
N CYS A 189 -0.80 1.55 3.14
CA CYS A 189 -0.79 1.81 1.71
C CYS A 189 0.20 2.94 1.35
N LEU A 190 0.27 4.02 2.14
CA LEU A 190 1.27 5.08 1.97
C LEU A 190 2.71 4.56 2.12
N ALA A 191 2.96 3.64 3.05
CA ALA A 191 4.26 3.00 3.25
C ALA A 191 4.72 2.20 2.02
N THR A 192 3.78 1.80 1.17
CA THR A 192 4.05 1.17 -0.13
C THR A 192 4.22 2.21 -1.24
N LEU A 193 3.30 3.18 -1.31
CA LEU A 193 3.15 4.11 -2.43
C LEU A 193 4.14 5.29 -2.41
N LEU A 194 4.61 5.76 -1.25
CA LEU A 194 5.54 6.91 -1.14
C LEU A 194 6.93 6.66 -1.76
N LYS A 195 7.19 5.46 -2.27
CA LYS A 195 8.33 5.16 -3.13
C LYS A 195 8.24 5.87 -4.49
N GLU A 196 7.02 6.16 -4.92
CA GLU A 196 6.74 6.80 -6.20
C GLU A 196 6.90 8.33 -6.09
N PRO A 197 7.67 8.97 -7.01
CA PRO A 197 7.84 10.42 -7.01
C PRO A 197 6.52 11.19 -7.07
N LEU A 198 5.57 10.75 -7.92
CA LEU A 198 4.26 11.38 -8.05
C LEU A 198 3.48 11.36 -6.73
N VAL A 199 3.47 10.22 -6.04
CA VAL A 199 2.79 10.08 -4.74
C VAL A 199 3.39 11.02 -3.70
N ARG A 200 4.73 11.14 -3.63
CA ARG A 200 5.37 12.10 -2.70
C ARG A 200 4.94 13.54 -2.99
N SER A 201 4.94 13.93 -4.26
CA SER A 201 4.52 15.27 -4.68
C SER A 201 3.06 15.53 -4.31
N SER A 202 2.14 14.68 -4.76
CA SER A 202 0.70 14.83 -4.50
C SER A 202 0.38 14.77 -3.00
N PHE A 203 1.06 13.92 -2.23
CA PHE A 203 0.84 13.79 -0.79
C PHE A 203 1.27 15.04 -0.01
N VAL A 204 2.43 15.63 -0.36
CA VAL A 204 2.90 16.87 0.28
C VAL A 204 2.00 18.04 -0.08
N GLN A 205 1.60 18.17 -1.36
CA GLN A 205 0.65 19.20 -1.80
C GLN A 205 -0.70 19.09 -1.09
N ALA A 206 -1.15 17.88 -0.76
CA ALA A 206 -2.38 17.64 0.01
C ALA A 206 -2.24 17.87 1.54
N GLU A 207 -1.13 18.48 1.97
CA GLU A 207 -0.72 18.66 3.37
C GLU A 207 -0.61 17.35 4.16
N GLY A 208 -0.36 16.23 3.47
CA GLY A 208 -0.34 14.89 4.06
C GLY A 208 0.65 14.71 5.20
N VAL A 209 1.77 15.44 5.18
CA VAL A 209 2.78 15.44 6.26
C VAL A 209 2.13 15.82 7.60
N LYS A 210 1.27 16.86 7.62
CA LYS A 210 0.58 17.31 8.84
C LYS A 210 -0.38 16.26 9.40
N LEU A 211 -0.86 15.34 8.55
CA LEU A 211 -1.80 14.28 8.94
C LEU A 211 -1.11 13.08 9.58
N ILE A 212 0.10 12.73 9.12
CA ILE A 212 0.80 11.54 9.63
C ILE A 212 1.70 11.82 10.83
N VAL A 213 2.19 13.04 11.00
CA VAL A 213 3.07 13.41 12.12
C VAL A 213 2.42 13.16 13.50
N PRO A 214 1.13 13.52 13.73
CA PRO A 214 0.45 13.19 14.98
C PRO A 214 0.34 11.68 15.28
N LEU A 215 0.53 10.81 14.28
CA LEU A 215 0.48 9.36 14.45
C LEU A 215 1.82 8.77 14.94
N ILE A 216 2.88 9.58 15.00
CA ILE A 216 4.17 9.20 15.60
C ILE A 216 4.00 9.22 17.12
N THR A 217 3.40 8.16 17.66
CA THR A 217 3.17 7.98 19.09
C THR A 217 3.72 6.63 19.54
N PRO A 218 4.42 6.56 20.69
CA PRO A 218 4.87 5.29 21.24
C PRO A 218 3.69 4.34 21.47
N GLY A 219 3.81 3.12 20.94
CA GLY A 219 2.81 2.07 21.08
C GLY A 219 3.31 0.90 21.92
N SER A 220 2.41 0.20 22.60
CA SER A 220 2.71 -1.00 23.40
C SER A 220 2.11 -2.28 22.81
N THR A 221 1.05 -2.17 22.01
CA THR A 221 0.40 -3.30 21.35
C THR A 221 1.07 -3.59 20.01
N GLN A 222 0.98 -4.84 19.52
CA GLN A 222 1.52 -5.19 18.19
C GLN A 222 0.95 -4.31 17.07
N GLN A 223 -0.36 -4.00 17.12
CA GLN A 223 -1.02 -3.16 16.12
C GLN A 223 -0.52 -1.71 16.17
N SER A 224 -0.40 -1.11 17.36
CA SER A 224 0.14 0.24 17.51
C SER A 224 1.62 0.34 17.12
N LEU A 225 2.41 -0.71 17.40
CA LEU A 225 3.80 -0.81 16.97
C LEU A 225 3.94 -0.91 15.45
N GLN A 226 3.05 -1.67 14.78
CA GLN A 226 3.04 -1.76 13.32
C GLN A 226 2.67 -0.40 12.70
N LEU A 227 1.63 0.25 13.20
CA LEU A 227 1.23 1.59 12.77
C LEU A 227 2.39 2.58 12.94
N LEU A 228 3.01 2.62 14.12
CA LEU A 228 4.17 3.48 14.39
C LEU A 228 5.32 3.22 13.42
N TYR A 229 5.67 1.94 13.19
CA TYR A 229 6.72 1.58 12.25
C TYR A 229 6.43 2.09 10.83
N GLU A 230 5.21 1.88 10.34
CA GLU A 230 4.80 2.31 8.99
C GLU A 230 4.71 3.83 8.88
N THR A 231 4.21 4.53 9.91
CA THR A 231 4.23 5.99 9.97
C THR A 231 5.67 6.52 9.92
N CYS A 232 6.58 5.96 10.71
CA CYS A 232 7.99 6.32 10.67
C CYS A 232 8.63 6.02 9.31
N LEU A 233 8.22 4.92 8.65
CA LEU A 233 8.67 4.59 7.30
C LEU A 233 8.18 5.61 6.25
N CYS A 234 6.95 6.09 6.37
CA CYS A 234 6.43 7.19 5.55
C CYS A 234 7.26 8.47 5.73
N VAL A 235 7.54 8.85 6.99
CA VAL A 235 8.36 10.03 7.30
C VAL A 235 9.80 9.86 6.80
N TRP A 236 10.37 8.65 6.92
CA TRP A 236 11.68 8.34 6.38
C TRP A 236 11.74 8.56 4.87
N MET A 237 10.78 8.03 4.10
CA MET A 237 10.73 8.25 2.65
C MET A 237 10.56 9.73 2.28
N LEU A 238 9.74 10.47 3.05
CA LEU A 238 9.57 11.91 2.87
C LEU A 238 10.81 12.72 3.25
N SER A 239 11.67 12.22 4.13
CA SER A 239 12.93 12.90 4.45
C SER A 239 13.90 12.96 3.26
N TYR A 240 13.69 12.19 2.19
CA TYR A 240 14.45 12.29 0.94
C TYR A 240 13.78 13.20 -0.10
N TYR A 241 12.67 13.84 0.23
CA TYR A 241 11.92 14.69 -0.68
C TYR A 241 11.94 16.13 -0.17
N GLU A 242 12.78 16.96 -0.80
CA GLU A 242 13.04 18.35 -0.38
C GLU A 242 11.77 19.18 -0.14
N PRO A 243 10.71 19.11 -0.98
CA PRO A 243 9.48 19.86 -0.70
C PRO A 243 8.76 19.47 0.59
N ALA A 244 9.08 18.32 1.20
CA ALA A 244 8.53 17.93 2.50
C ALA A 244 9.25 18.61 3.68
N PHE A 245 10.42 19.23 3.49
CA PHE A 245 11.27 19.71 4.58
C PHE A 245 10.62 20.82 5.38
N ASP A 246 10.01 21.81 4.71
CA ASP A 246 9.30 22.89 5.39
C ASP A 246 8.15 22.37 6.25
N HIS A 247 7.40 21.40 5.71
CA HIS A 247 6.31 20.75 6.44
C HIS A 247 6.81 19.95 7.64
N LEU A 248 7.93 19.23 7.50
CA LEU A 248 8.53 18.46 8.59
C LEU A 248 9.11 19.39 9.66
N SER A 249 9.83 20.43 9.27
CA SER A 249 10.45 21.42 10.17
C SER A 249 9.42 22.24 10.93
N ALA A 250 8.28 22.57 10.31
CA ALA A 250 7.20 23.31 10.97
C ALA A 250 6.30 22.43 11.85
N SER A 251 6.50 21.10 11.84
CA SER A 251 5.69 20.14 12.59
C SER A 251 6.38 19.63 13.85
N LYS A 252 5.68 18.79 14.63
CA LYS A 252 6.26 18.08 15.79
C LYS A 252 7.01 16.79 15.41
N ALA A 253 7.34 16.59 14.14
CA ALA A 253 8.00 15.37 13.66
C ALA A 253 9.29 15.05 14.44
N LEU A 254 10.21 16.01 14.56
CA LEU A 254 11.48 15.79 15.26
C LEU A 254 11.30 15.44 16.74
N PRO A 255 10.56 16.22 17.56
CA PRO A 255 10.28 15.85 18.95
C PRO A 255 9.68 14.45 19.10
N GLN A 256 8.70 14.09 18.28
CA GLN A 256 8.03 12.78 18.37
C GLN A 256 8.95 11.62 17.97
N LEU A 257 9.76 11.79 16.92
CA LEU A 257 10.78 10.81 16.52
C LEU A 257 11.80 10.59 17.65
N VAL A 258 12.26 11.66 18.28
CA VAL A 258 13.18 11.60 19.42
C VAL A 258 12.57 10.86 20.61
N GLU A 259 11.31 11.13 20.93
CA GLU A 259 10.58 10.42 22.00
C GLU A 259 10.45 8.92 21.71
N VAL A 260 10.11 8.55 20.48
CA VAL A 260 10.01 7.15 20.05
C VAL A 260 11.34 6.41 20.24
N VAL A 261 12.47 7.04 19.88
CA VAL A 261 13.79 6.42 20.04
C VAL A 261 14.21 6.30 21.50
N LYS A 262 13.80 7.23 22.37
CA LYS A 262 14.07 7.13 23.82
C LYS A 262 13.34 5.97 24.48
N GLY A 263 12.10 5.69 24.05
CA GLY A 263 11.23 4.70 24.71
C GLY A 263 11.16 3.33 24.03
N SER A 264 11.52 3.23 22.75
CA SER A 264 11.33 1.98 21.99
C SER A 264 12.48 1.00 22.16
N THR A 265 12.15 -0.24 22.50
CA THR A 265 13.07 -1.38 22.45
C THR A 265 12.99 -2.15 21.14
N LYS A 266 12.14 -1.71 20.20
CA LYS A 266 11.92 -2.40 18.92
C LYS A 266 12.94 -1.92 17.90
N GLU A 267 13.91 -2.77 17.60
CA GLU A 267 15.04 -2.44 16.71
C GLU A 267 14.59 -1.90 15.34
N LYS A 268 13.56 -2.49 14.72
CA LYS A 268 13.04 -2.00 13.43
C LYS A 268 12.56 -0.55 13.50
N VAL A 269 11.87 -0.18 14.59
CA VAL A 269 11.37 1.18 14.82
C VAL A 269 12.53 2.12 15.08
N VAL A 270 13.45 1.76 15.98
CA VAL A 270 14.62 2.58 16.28
C VAL A 270 15.46 2.83 15.03
N ARG A 271 15.69 1.78 14.22
CA ARG A 271 16.47 1.87 12.98
C ARG A 271 15.87 2.84 11.98
N VAL A 272 14.56 2.75 11.69
CA VAL A 272 13.93 3.65 10.72
C VAL A 272 13.94 5.10 11.20
N VAL A 273 13.76 5.34 12.50
CA VAL A 273 13.84 6.70 13.06
C VAL A 273 15.27 7.24 13.00
N ILE A 274 16.29 6.46 13.37
CA ILE A 274 17.69 6.91 13.29
C ILE A 274 18.08 7.22 11.84
N LEU A 275 17.65 6.41 10.86
CA LEU A 275 17.87 6.71 9.45
C LEU A 275 17.18 8.00 9.01
N THR A 276 15.97 8.26 9.51
CA THR A 276 15.23 9.51 9.26
C THR A 276 15.99 10.71 9.83
N LEU A 277 16.43 10.63 11.09
CA LEU A 277 17.19 11.70 11.74
C LEU A 277 18.54 11.94 11.04
N LYS A 278 19.26 10.87 10.67
CA LYS A 278 20.51 10.97 9.90
C LYS A 278 20.28 11.70 8.57
N ASN A 279 19.21 11.35 7.87
CA ASN A 279 18.91 11.96 6.58
C ASN A 279 18.50 13.42 6.72
N LEU A 280 17.64 13.76 7.69
CA LEU A 280 17.28 15.16 7.96
C LEU A 280 18.47 16.01 8.41
N LEU A 281 19.43 15.43 9.14
CA LEU A 281 20.66 16.11 9.53
C LEU A 281 21.60 16.38 8.35
N ALA A 282 21.68 15.45 7.39
CA ALA A 282 22.50 15.60 6.20
C ALA A 282 21.99 16.69 5.26
N ASN A 283 20.69 16.99 5.32
CA ASN A 283 20.08 18.07 4.57
C ASN A 283 20.29 19.40 5.30
N GLN A 284 20.83 20.39 4.59
CA GLN A 284 21.13 21.72 5.16
C GLN A 284 19.82 22.38 5.63
N GLY A 285 19.77 22.82 6.89
CA GLY A 285 18.57 23.44 7.45
C GLY A 285 18.57 23.53 8.98
N SER A 286 17.42 23.92 9.56
CA SER A 286 17.26 24.11 11.00
C SER A 286 17.25 22.80 11.81
N PHE A 287 17.20 21.64 11.14
CA PHE A 287 17.10 20.32 11.79
C PHE A 287 18.27 20.04 12.73
N GLY A 288 19.50 20.41 12.36
CA GLY A 288 20.68 20.17 13.22
C GLY A 288 20.57 20.86 14.57
N ALA A 289 20.23 22.15 14.59
CA ALA A 289 20.04 22.90 15.83
C ALA A 289 18.88 22.35 16.67
N GLN A 290 17.77 21.97 16.03
CA GLN A 290 16.63 21.34 16.71
C GLN A 290 17.00 19.97 17.32
N MET A 291 17.78 19.15 16.62
CA MET A 291 18.22 17.85 17.15
C MET A 291 19.16 17.99 18.35
N VAL A 292 20.03 19.00 18.34
CA VAL A 292 20.89 19.31 19.48
C VAL A 292 20.05 19.75 20.68
N SER A 293 19.06 20.64 20.48
CA SER A 293 18.18 21.09 21.57
C SER A 293 17.31 19.98 22.14
N LEU A 294 16.97 18.97 21.33
CA LEU A 294 16.26 17.76 21.76
C LEU A 294 17.14 16.72 22.47
N GLY A 295 18.45 16.98 22.59
CA GLY A 295 19.40 16.11 23.28
C GLY A 295 19.78 14.84 22.51
N LEU A 296 19.71 14.87 21.17
CA LEU A 296 19.94 13.67 20.34
C LEU A 296 21.32 13.04 20.56
N LEU A 297 22.35 13.84 20.88
CA LEU A 297 23.69 13.34 21.13
C LEU A 297 23.73 12.32 22.29
N GLN A 298 23.10 12.64 23.41
CA GLN A 298 23.04 11.76 24.58
C GLN A 298 22.27 10.47 24.27
N ILE A 299 21.18 10.59 23.50
CA ILE A 299 20.37 9.45 23.09
C ILE A 299 21.19 8.50 22.24
N VAL A 300 21.90 9.01 21.24
CA VAL A 300 22.76 8.19 20.37
C VAL A 300 23.85 7.49 21.17
N GLN A 301 24.43 8.14 22.19
CA GLN A 301 25.38 7.50 23.10
C GLN A 301 24.74 6.34 23.88
N SER A 302 23.54 6.54 24.43
CA SER A 302 22.78 5.48 25.12
C SER A 302 22.45 4.30 24.21
N LEU A 303 22.02 4.56 22.97
CA LEU A 303 21.72 3.51 21.99
C LEU A 303 22.96 2.69 21.59
N LYS A 304 24.14 3.32 21.53
CA LYS A 304 25.41 2.61 21.27
C LYS A 304 25.79 1.67 22.41
N ALA A 305 25.46 2.03 23.65
CA ALA A 305 25.72 1.20 24.82
C ALA A 305 24.69 0.07 25.01
N GLN A 306 23.54 0.17 24.35
CA GLN A 306 22.48 -0.83 24.42
C GLN A 306 22.82 -2.09 23.62
N ALA A 307 22.54 -3.27 24.18
CA ALA A 307 22.63 -4.53 23.46
C ALA A 307 21.45 -4.69 22.50
N TRP A 308 21.74 -4.89 21.22
CA TRP A 308 20.75 -5.16 20.18
C TRP A 308 20.77 -6.64 19.81
N SER A 309 19.62 -7.26 19.63
CA SER A 309 19.51 -8.64 19.14
C SER A 309 20.09 -8.74 17.73
N ASP A 310 21.04 -9.65 17.52
CA ASP A 310 21.80 -9.80 16.26
C ASP A 310 20.98 -10.44 15.10
N GLU A 311 19.66 -10.24 15.06
CA GLU A 311 18.77 -10.75 13.99
C GLU A 311 18.84 -9.89 12.71
N GLY A 312 19.57 -8.77 12.74
CA GLY A 312 19.67 -7.81 11.65
C GLY A 312 20.43 -8.26 10.39
N LYS A 313 21.06 -9.45 10.37
CA LYS A 313 21.93 -9.86 9.24
C LYS A 313 21.35 -10.85 8.23
N ARG A 314 20.12 -11.34 8.36
CA ARG A 314 19.51 -12.18 7.31
C ARG A 314 18.00 -11.97 7.20
N ASN A 315 17.60 -11.37 6.08
CA ASN A 315 16.29 -11.54 5.44
C ASN A 315 15.07 -11.20 6.31
N HIS A 316 14.61 -9.94 6.32
CA HIS A 316 13.17 -9.57 6.37
C HIS A 316 12.98 -8.04 6.20
N ILE A 317 13.74 -7.46 5.28
CA ILE A 317 13.23 -6.33 4.50
C ILE A 317 12.46 -7.00 3.36
N PRO A 318 11.17 -6.71 3.12
CA PRO A 318 10.48 -7.25 1.95
C PRO A 318 11.35 -7.02 0.72
N ASN A 319 11.60 -8.06 -0.07
CA ASN A 319 12.40 -8.02 -1.30
C ASN A 319 11.88 -7.03 -2.38
N ASN A 320 10.93 -6.15 -2.03
CA ASN A 320 10.45 -4.99 -2.78
C ASN A 320 11.13 -3.67 -2.36
N ILE A 321 12.29 -3.71 -1.67
CA ILE A 321 13.18 -2.55 -1.51
C ILE A 321 14.33 -2.67 -2.52
N GLY A 322 14.00 -2.55 -3.80
CA GLY A 322 14.95 -2.55 -4.92
C GLY A 322 15.88 -1.33 -4.99
N TYR A 323 15.85 -0.42 -4.02
CA TYR A 323 16.69 0.80 -4.01
C TYR A 323 17.42 1.06 -2.68
N GLY A 324 17.30 0.17 -1.68
CA GLY A 324 17.95 0.31 -0.38
C GLY A 324 19.30 -0.40 -0.24
N ARG A 325 19.69 -1.22 -1.23
CA ARG A 325 20.93 -2.00 -1.16
C ARG A 325 22.20 -1.20 -1.48
N SER A 326 22.12 -0.05 -2.16
CA SER A 326 23.32 0.75 -2.50
C SER A 326 23.71 1.79 -1.45
N LEU A 327 22.86 2.08 -0.46
CA LEU A 327 23.10 3.14 0.54
C LEU A 327 23.57 2.65 1.91
N LEU A 328 23.70 1.32 2.11
CA LEU A 328 24.16 0.72 3.37
C LEU A 328 25.59 0.15 3.31
N MET A 329 26.29 0.32 2.19
CA MET A 329 27.68 -0.16 2.01
C MET A 329 28.71 0.96 1.77
N GLN A 330 28.33 2.23 1.90
CA GLN A 330 29.28 3.34 1.87
C GLN A 330 28.89 4.37 2.94
N GLY A 331 29.75 4.54 3.95
CA GLY A 331 29.62 5.53 5.03
C GLY A 331 29.46 4.91 6.40
#